data_AF-A0A7Z2VQ10-F1
#
_entry.id   AF-A0A7Z2VQ10-F1
#
_cell.length_a   1.000
_cell.length_b   1.000
_cell.length_c   1.000
_cell.angle_alpha   90.00
_cell.angle_beta   90.00
_cell.angle_gamma   90.00
#
_symmetry.space_group_name_H-M   'P 1'
#
loop_
_entity.id
_entity.type
_entity.pdbx_description
1 polymer ?
#
loop_
_entity_poly.entity_id
_entity_poly.type
_entity_poly.pdbx_seq_one_letter_code
_entity_poly.pdbx_strand_id
1 'polypeptide(L)'
;MQVRDGQVALVSDASGHYQPGSKQMMQTVQELERKKVAMERLGVEFVGKREDKEDEEDEEDENGYLQLDEEDNPLKQDQPNKNMQVSALELLGYANHSPHTAEAQMRKSHAKKNEFYNSYLVRQQLETAHKLLLDWRKIHDKSS
;
A
#
# COMPACT_ATOMS: atom_id res chain seq x y z
N MET A 1 4.53 4.11 17.40
CA MET A 1 4.07 5.51 17.28
C MET A 1 5.27 6.45 17.31
N GLN A 2 5.31 7.45 16.44
CA GLN A 2 6.37 8.47 16.41
C GLN A 2 5.77 9.87 16.57
N VAL A 3 6.44 10.69 17.39
CA VAL A 3 6.08 12.10 17.66
C VAL A 3 7.20 12.98 17.10
N ARG A 4 6.84 14.01 16.33
CA ARG A 4 7.76 15.03 15.79
C ARG A 4 7.20 16.40 16.08
N ASP A 5 8.05 17.33 16.51
CA ASP A 5 7.68 18.72 16.80
C ASP A 5 6.49 18.85 17.78
N GLY A 6 6.39 17.93 18.75
CA GLY A 6 5.30 17.89 19.72
C GLY A 6 3.96 17.36 19.19
N GLN A 7 3.91 16.87 17.95
CA GLN A 7 2.72 16.30 17.32
C GLN A 7 2.94 14.84 16.91
N VAL A 8 1.87 14.03 16.96
CA VAL A 8 1.92 12.65 16.47
C VAL A 8 2.02 12.69 14.94
N ALA A 9 3.09 12.08 14.40
CA ALA A 9 3.38 12.09 12.97
C ALA A 9 3.17 10.73 12.30
N LEU A 10 3.32 9.63 13.06
CA LEU A 10 3.19 8.28 12.53
C LEU A 10 2.58 7.33 13.56
N VAL A 11 1.55 6.60 13.16
CA VAL A 11 1.05 5.41 13.87
C VAL A 11 1.47 4.19 13.05
N SER A 12 1.99 3.17 13.72
CA SER A 12 2.45 1.94 13.06
C SER A 12 1.91 0.74 13.83
N ASP A 13 1.55 -0.32 13.13
CA ASP A 13 1.19 -1.61 13.71
C ASP A 13 2.41 -2.44 14.17
N ALA A 14 3.62 -1.88 14.06
CA ALA A 14 4.83 -2.50 14.61
C ALA A 14 4.82 -2.38 16.15
N SER A 15 4.26 -3.37 16.82
CA SER A 15 4.13 -3.40 18.28
C SER A 15 4.75 -4.69 18.86
N GLY A 16 6.03 -4.92 18.61
CA GLY A 16 6.78 -6.04 19.19
C GLY A 16 6.11 -7.41 18.96
N HIS A 17 5.38 -7.91 19.95
CA HIS A 17 4.61 -9.17 19.92
C HIS A 17 3.18 -9.06 19.37
N TYR A 18 2.62 -7.85 19.29
CA TYR A 18 1.28 -7.59 18.77
C TYR A 18 1.35 -6.76 17.49
N GLN A 19 0.65 -7.21 16.45
CA GLN A 19 0.47 -6.47 15.20
C GLN A 19 -1.01 -6.13 15.04
N PRO A 20 -1.47 -4.97 15.56
CA PRO A 20 -2.87 -4.58 15.44
C PRO A 20 -3.30 -4.52 13.97
N GLY A 21 -4.48 -5.07 13.67
CA GLY A 21 -5.05 -4.98 12.33
C GLY A 21 -5.58 -3.59 12.00
N SER A 22 -6.08 -3.42 10.76
CA SER A 22 -6.59 -2.13 10.29
C SER A 22 -7.70 -1.55 11.14
N LYS A 23 -8.53 -2.38 11.79
CA LYS A 23 -9.58 -1.89 12.69
C LYS A 23 -9.02 -1.17 13.91
N GLN A 24 -8.05 -1.78 14.61
CA GLN A 24 -7.41 -1.18 15.79
C GLN A 24 -6.62 0.08 15.41
N MET A 25 -5.94 0.03 14.26
CA MET A 25 -5.24 1.19 13.71
C MET A 25 -6.21 2.34 13.44
N MET A 26 -7.37 2.04 12.87
CA MET A 26 -8.39 3.03 12.56
C MET A 26 -9.02 3.65 13.82
N GLN A 27 -9.30 2.84 14.85
CA GLN A 27 -9.75 3.35 16.14
C GLN A 27 -8.74 4.33 16.73
N THR A 28 -7.45 3.99 16.65
CA THR A 28 -6.36 4.87 17.11
C THR A 28 -6.36 6.20 16.34
N VAL A 29 -6.51 6.15 15.02
CA VAL A 29 -6.58 7.37 14.19
C VAL A 29 -7.80 8.22 14.54
N GLN A 30 -8.98 7.62 14.72
CA GLN A 30 -10.19 8.34 15.14
C GLN A 30 -10.03 8.99 16.52
N GLU A 31 -9.34 8.34 17.46
CA GLU A 31 -9.04 8.95 18.75
C GLU A 31 -8.09 10.14 18.64
N LEU A 32 -7.09 10.06 17.77
CA LEU A 32 -6.16 11.17 17.51
C LEU A 32 -6.87 12.35 16.83
N GLU A 33 -7.81 12.08 15.92
CA GLU A 33 -8.67 13.09 15.32
C GLU A 33 -9.51 13.81 16.38
N ARG A 34 -10.15 13.08 17.31
CA ARG A 34 -10.89 13.66 18.44
C ARG A 34 -10.01 14.52 19.34
N LYS A 35 -8.72 14.19 19.45
CA LYS A 35 -7.71 14.97 20.18
C LYS A 35 -7.13 16.14 19.36
N LYS A 36 -7.73 16.47 18.22
CA LYS A 36 -7.35 17.59 17.33
C LYS A 36 -5.95 17.45 16.74
N VAL A 37 -5.47 16.24 16.51
CA VAL A 37 -4.26 15.99 15.72
C VAL A 37 -4.58 16.28 14.24
N ALA A 38 -3.65 16.90 13.52
CA ALA A 38 -3.81 17.19 12.09
C ALA A 38 -3.69 15.91 11.26
N MET A 39 -4.82 15.38 10.78
CA MET A 39 -4.89 14.11 10.03
C MET A 39 -4.14 14.17 8.69
N GLU A 40 -3.99 15.36 8.10
CA GLU A 40 -3.27 15.58 6.85
C GLU A 40 -1.77 15.29 6.97
N ARG A 41 -1.22 15.40 8.20
CA ARG A 41 0.19 15.18 8.50
C ARG A 41 0.44 13.83 9.18
N LEU A 42 -0.62 13.12 9.54
CA LEU A 42 -0.53 11.84 10.23
C LEU A 42 -0.38 10.71 9.20
N GLY A 43 0.77 10.04 9.25
CA GLY A 43 1.00 8.79 8.53
C GLY A 43 0.49 7.59 9.33
N VAL A 44 0.08 6.55 8.60
CA VAL A 44 -0.18 5.22 9.13
C VAL A 44 0.70 4.22 8.40
N GLU A 45 1.37 3.34 9.14
CA GLU A 45 2.22 2.30 8.58
C GLU A 45 1.69 0.91 8.98
N PHE A 46 1.53 0.06 7.98
CA PHE A 46 1.31 -1.37 8.11
C PHE A 46 2.61 -2.10 7.79
N VAL A 47 3.22 -2.69 8.81
CA VAL A 47 4.45 -3.47 8.69
C VAL A 47 4.11 -4.83 8.10
N GLY A 48 4.96 -5.29 7.19
CA GLY A 48 4.73 -6.58 6.56
C GLY A 48 4.70 -7.72 7.58
N LYS A 49 3.65 -8.54 7.54
CA LYS A 49 3.52 -9.71 8.40
C LYS A 49 4.27 -10.86 7.73
N ARG A 50 5.23 -11.45 8.43
CA ARG A 50 5.92 -12.64 7.94
C ARG A 50 4.90 -13.78 7.89
N GLU A 51 4.93 -14.54 6.80
CA GLU A 51 4.06 -15.71 6.58
C GLU A 51 4.26 -16.83 7.63
N ASP A 52 5.28 -16.71 8.49
CA ASP A 52 5.66 -17.72 9.51
C ASP A 52 4.68 -17.84 10.70
N LYS A 53 3.50 -17.20 10.65
CA LYS A 53 2.45 -17.36 11.66
C LYS A 53 1.25 -18.09 11.06
N GLU A 54 1.44 -19.39 10.85
CA GLU A 54 0.38 -20.38 11.04
C GLU A 54 0.04 -20.44 12.53
N ASP A 55 -0.56 -19.38 13.07
CA ASP A 55 -1.31 -19.50 14.31
C ASP A 55 -2.72 -19.95 13.87
N GLU A 56 -2.87 -21.28 13.80
CA GLU A 56 -4.16 -21.96 13.85
C GLU A 56 -5.02 -21.41 15.00
N GLU A 57 -6.34 -21.48 14.82
CA GLU A 57 -7.43 -21.20 15.77
C GLU A 57 -8.14 -19.83 15.61
N ASP A 58 -9.21 -19.90 14.82
CA ASP A 58 -10.54 -19.31 15.03
C ASP A 58 -10.70 -17.78 14.96
N GLU A 59 -10.97 -17.26 13.76
CA GLU A 59 -12.25 -16.57 13.50
C GLU A 59 -12.76 -16.96 12.10
N GLU A 60 -13.91 -17.64 12.05
CA GLU A 60 -14.71 -17.78 10.85
C GLU A 60 -15.37 -16.41 10.53
N ASP A 61 -14.72 -15.57 9.74
CA ASP A 61 -15.39 -14.46 9.07
C ASP A 61 -15.66 -14.80 7.59
N GLU A 62 -16.67 -15.66 7.43
CA GLU A 62 -17.73 -15.76 6.39
C GLU A 62 -17.49 -15.31 4.93
N ASN A 63 -16.26 -15.12 4.46
CA ASN A 63 -15.88 -14.94 3.06
C ASN A 63 -14.41 -15.33 2.82
N GLY A 64 -14.00 -16.48 3.37
CA GLY A 64 -12.70 -17.13 3.14
C GLY A 64 -12.49 -17.62 1.69
N TYR A 65 -12.89 -16.84 0.70
CA TYR A 65 -12.52 -17.07 -0.68
C TYR A 65 -11.05 -16.68 -0.83
N LEU A 66 -10.21 -17.70 -1.01
CA LEU A 66 -9.10 -17.61 -1.95
C LEU A 66 -9.63 -16.84 -3.16
N GLN A 67 -9.17 -15.61 -3.37
CA GLN A 67 -9.43 -14.94 -4.65
C GLN A 67 -8.69 -15.80 -5.66
N LEU A 68 -9.43 -16.62 -6.38
CA LEU A 68 -8.91 -17.36 -7.49
C LEU A 68 -8.90 -16.41 -8.69
N ASP A 69 -7.89 -16.51 -9.55
CA ASP A 69 -7.97 -15.90 -10.87
C ASP A 69 -9.02 -16.63 -11.72
N GLU A 70 -9.24 -16.15 -12.95
CA GLU A 70 -10.19 -16.77 -13.89
C GLU A 70 -9.82 -18.23 -14.27
N GLU A 71 -8.64 -18.70 -13.85
CA GLU A 71 -8.12 -20.05 -14.09
C GLU A 71 -8.11 -20.93 -12.82
N ASP A 72 -8.85 -20.53 -11.78
CA ASP A 72 -8.92 -21.24 -10.49
C ASP A 72 -7.55 -21.38 -9.79
N ASN A 73 -6.57 -20.53 -10.13
CA ASN A 73 -5.31 -20.47 -9.38
C ASN A 73 -5.45 -19.49 -8.22
N PRO A 74 -4.85 -19.79 -7.04
CA PRO A 74 -4.73 -18.81 -5.98
C PRO A 74 -4.05 -17.55 -6.55
N LEU A 75 -4.75 -16.40 -6.53
CA LEU A 75 -4.08 -15.11 -6.73
C LEU A 75 -2.94 -15.09 -5.73
N LYS A 76 -1.70 -15.10 -6.23
CA LYS A 76 -0.52 -14.83 -5.41
C LYS A 76 -0.83 -13.51 -4.71
N GLN A 77 -1.15 -13.58 -3.42
CA GLN A 77 -1.23 -12.38 -2.60
C GLN A 77 0.14 -11.73 -2.76
N ASP A 78 0.17 -10.61 -3.46
CA ASP A 78 1.37 -9.81 -3.60
C ASP A 78 1.87 -9.58 -2.17
N GLN A 79 3.06 -10.13 -1.91
CA GLN A 79 3.45 -10.62 -0.60
C GLN A 79 3.09 -9.65 0.54
N PRO A 80 2.52 -10.13 1.65
CA PRO A 80 2.30 -9.32 2.84
C PRO A 80 3.60 -8.80 3.47
N ASN A 81 4.77 -9.13 2.91
CA ASN A 81 6.09 -8.87 3.48
C ASN A 81 6.60 -7.44 3.33
N LYS A 82 5.95 -6.57 2.52
CA LYS A 82 6.40 -5.19 2.35
C LYS A 82 5.62 -4.23 3.25
N ASN A 83 6.33 -3.34 3.93
CA ASN A 83 5.71 -2.25 4.67
C ASN A 83 4.92 -1.34 3.72
N MET A 84 3.73 -0.96 4.13
CA MET A 84 2.87 -0.03 3.41
C MET A 84 2.63 1.19 4.28
N GLN A 85 2.91 2.37 3.75
CA GLN A 85 2.57 3.63 4.39
C GLN A 85 1.38 4.26 3.67
N VAL A 86 0.37 4.63 4.43
CA VAL A 86 -0.85 5.31 3.97
C VAL A 86 -1.07 6.56 4.80
N SER A 87 -1.90 7.47 4.30
CA SER A 87 -2.31 8.63 5.10
C SER A 87 -3.42 8.23 6.09
N ALA A 88 -3.51 8.94 7.22
CA ALA A 88 -4.63 8.77 8.14
C ALA A 88 -5.99 9.00 7.47
N LEU A 89 -6.07 9.97 6.54
CA LEU A 89 -7.27 10.24 5.75
C LEU A 89 -7.67 9.07 4.85
N GLU A 90 -6.69 8.42 4.21
CA GLU A 90 -6.92 7.24 3.38
C GLU A 90 -7.50 6.10 4.24
N LEU A 91 -6.92 5.84 5.42
CA LEU A 91 -7.46 4.84 6.35
C LEU A 91 -8.89 5.18 6.82
N LEU A 92 -9.14 6.44 7.18
CA LEU A 92 -10.46 6.90 7.62
C LEU A 92 -11.52 6.77 6.52
N GLY A 93 -11.14 6.83 5.24
CA GLY A 93 -12.04 6.57 4.12
C GLY A 93 -12.70 5.19 4.16
N TYR A 94 -12.08 4.21 4.82
CA TYR A 94 -12.63 2.86 4.97
C TYR A 94 -13.49 2.67 6.23
N ALA A 95 -13.61 3.69 7.08
CA ALA A 95 -14.25 3.57 8.39
C ALA A 95 -15.73 3.17 8.34
N ASN A 96 -16.45 3.61 7.31
CA ASN A 96 -17.89 3.40 7.19
C ASN A 96 -18.28 2.19 6.33
N HIS A 97 -17.30 1.47 5.76
CA HIS A 97 -17.59 0.41 4.79
C HIS A 97 -16.96 -0.92 5.18
N SER A 98 -15.68 -0.95 5.53
CA SER A 98 -14.98 -2.21 5.77
C SER A 98 -13.70 -2.02 6.59
N PRO A 99 -13.81 -1.67 7.88
CA PRO A 99 -12.65 -1.38 8.73
C PRO A 99 -11.72 -2.58 8.93
N HIS A 100 -12.28 -3.81 8.91
CA HIS A 100 -11.55 -5.06 9.09
C HIS A 100 -10.70 -5.44 7.87
N THR A 101 -11.15 -5.12 6.65
CA THR A 101 -10.47 -5.47 5.40
C THR A 101 -9.77 -4.28 4.76
N ALA A 102 -9.75 -3.12 5.43
CA ALA A 102 -9.17 -1.89 4.92
C ALA A 102 -7.69 -2.04 4.54
N GLU A 103 -6.88 -2.74 5.35
CA GLU A 103 -5.47 -2.99 5.01
C GLU A 103 -5.35 -3.75 3.68
N ALA A 104 -6.07 -4.87 3.53
CA ALA A 104 -6.02 -5.69 2.32
C ALA A 104 -6.46 -4.90 1.07
N GLN A 105 -7.52 -4.10 1.19
CA GLN A 105 -8.00 -3.26 0.10
C GLN A 105 -7.00 -2.16 -0.27
N MET A 106 -6.37 -1.51 0.72
CA MET A 106 -5.33 -0.52 0.49
C MET A 106 -4.10 -1.15 -0.18
N ARG A 107 -3.64 -2.32 0.28
CA ARG A 107 -2.53 -3.06 -0.35
C ARG A 107 -2.84 -3.37 -1.82
N LYS A 108 -4.04 -3.87 -2.11
CA LYS A 108 -4.49 -4.15 -3.48
C LYS A 108 -4.54 -2.88 -4.35
N SER A 109 -5.01 -1.76 -3.79
CA SER A 109 -5.04 -0.46 -4.47
C SER A 109 -3.63 0.06 -4.78
N HIS A 110 -2.73 -0.01 -3.81
CA HIS A 110 -1.33 0.40 -3.96
C HIS A 110 -0.58 -0.49 -4.95
N ALA A 111 -0.82 -1.80 -4.95
CA ALA A 111 -0.24 -2.72 -5.93
C ALA A 111 -0.62 -2.32 -7.37
N LYS A 112 -1.92 -2.11 -7.63
CA LYS A 112 -2.43 -1.63 -8.94
C LYS A 112 -1.82 -0.29 -9.34
N LYS A 113 -1.73 0.65 -8.39
CA LYS A 113 -1.14 1.97 -8.62
C LYS A 113 0.34 1.87 -8.98
N ASN A 114 1.10 1.00 -8.30
CA ASN A 114 2.51 0.77 -8.59
C ASN A 114 2.71 0.12 -9.96
N GLU A 115 1.90 -0.87 -10.32
CA GLU A 115 1.91 -1.48 -11.65
C GLU A 115 1.67 -0.44 -12.75
N PHE A 116 0.67 0.42 -12.56
CA PHE A 116 0.39 1.53 -13.47
C PHE A 116 1.59 2.49 -13.60
N TYR A 117 2.18 2.92 -12.49
CA TYR A 117 3.35 3.81 -12.55
C TYR A 117 4.55 3.17 -13.22
N ASN A 118 4.83 1.90 -12.93
CA ASN A 118 5.96 1.19 -13.52
C ASN A 118 5.80 1.08 -15.04
N SER A 119 4.61 0.68 -15.51
CA SER A 119 4.33 0.61 -16.94
C SER A 119 4.42 2.00 -17.62
N TYR A 120 3.91 3.04 -16.97
CA TYR A 120 4.02 4.41 -17.46
C TYR A 120 5.48 4.89 -17.56
N LEU A 121 6.30 4.64 -16.54
CA LEU A 121 7.72 5.01 -16.51
C LEU A 121 8.51 4.28 -17.60
N VAL A 122 8.30 2.98 -17.77
CA VAL A 122 8.94 2.20 -18.85
C VAL A 122 8.57 2.78 -20.21
N ARG A 123 7.30 3.12 -20.43
CA ARG A 123 6.85 3.74 -21.68
C ARG A 123 7.53 5.09 -21.94
N GLN A 124 7.61 5.97 -20.93
CA GLN A 124 8.29 7.26 -21.05
C GLN A 124 9.78 7.10 -21.38
N GLN A 125 10.46 6.14 -20.75
CA GLN A 125 11.87 5.84 -21.04
C GLN A 125 12.05 5.33 -22.47
N LEU A 126 11.18 4.45 -22.95
CA LEU A 126 11.21 3.94 -24.33
C LEU A 126 10.97 5.05 -25.37
N GLU A 127 9.97 5.91 -25.13
CA GLU A 127 9.67 7.05 -26.02
C GLU A 127 10.87 8.02 -26.09
N THR A 128 11.53 8.26 -24.95
CA THR A 128 12.73 9.10 -24.89
C THR A 128 13.91 8.46 -25.63
N ALA A 129 14.17 7.16 -25.41
CA ALA A 129 15.23 6.43 -26.08
C ALA A 129 15.02 6.38 -27.60
N HIS A 130 13.79 6.15 -28.05
CA HIS A 130 13.44 6.16 -29.47
C HIS A 130 13.69 7.53 -30.11
N LYS A 131 13.32 8.63 -29.44
CA LYS A 131 13.59 9.99 -29.92
C LYS A 131 15.10 10.24 -30.08
N LEU A 132 15.90 9.85 -29.08
CA LEU A 132 17.36 10.00 -29.14
C LEU A 132 17.98 9.21 -30.30
N LEU A 133 17.51 7.98 -30.55
CA LEU A 133 17.97 7.16 -31.68
C LEU A 133 17.63 7.80 -33.03
N LEU A 134 16.41 8.33 -33.18
CA LEU A 134 16.01 9.03 -34.40
C LEU A 134 16.86 10.29 -34.66
N ASP A 135 17.15 11.05 -33.61
CA ASP A 135 17.97 12.25 -33.74
C ASP A 135 19.44 11.92 -34.03
N TRP A 136 19.99 10.87 -33.43
CA TRP A 136 21.32 10.35 -33.76
C TRP A 136 21.42 9.94 -35.23
N ARG A 137 20.42 9.20 -35.74
CA ARG A 137 20.38 8.78 -37.15
C ARG A 137 20.37 9.97 -38.11
N LYS A 138 19.55 11.00 -37.83
CA LYS A 138 19.49 12.22 -38.67
C LYS A 138 20.83 12.96 -38.75
N ILE A 139 21.63 12.92 -37.69
CA ILE A 139 22.96 13.56 -37.67
C ILE A 139 23.92 12.81 -38.59
N HIS A 140 23.90 11.48 -38.54
CA HIS A 140 24.78 10.63 -39.36
C HIS A 140 24.38 10.61 -40.84
N ASP A 141 23.09 10.59 -41.16
CA ASP A 141 22.61 10.60 -42.56
C ASP A 141 22.91 11.94 -43.28
N LYS A 142 23.15 13.03 -42.55
CA LYS A 142 23.56 14.34 -43.12
C LYS A 142 25.06 14.49 -43.34
N SER A 143 25.85 13.53 -42.85
CA SER A 143 27.31 13.57 -42.89
C SER A 143 27.91 12.68 -43.99
N SER A 144 27.07 12.04 -44.81
CA SER A 144 27.44 11.27 -46.02
C SER A 144 26.97 12.00 -47.28
#